data_AF-A0A7S4LAR0-F1
#
_entry.id   AF-A0A7S4LAR0-F1
#
_cell.length_a   1.000
_cell.length_b   1.000
_cell.length_c   1.000
_cell.angle_alpha   90.00
_cell.angle_beta   90.00
_cell.angle_gamma   90.00
#
_symmetry.space_group_name_H-M   'P 1'
#
loop_
_entity.id
_entity.type
_entity.pdbx_description
1 polymer ?
#
loop_
_entity_poly.entity_id
_entity_poly.type
_entity_poly.pdbx_seq_one_letter_code
_entity_poly.pdbx_strand_id
1 'polypeptide(L)'
;GKRFTQDLRRCSAKPSAPVAHCLEAVGTLLGLPDPVGKSAKALMGNRKEFFQKVVHYDRDAVGEALEDRMQPLLESADFHPQTLAPLSPACAALCQWVHTVMNYYFLGTAA
;
A
#
# COMPACT_ATOMS: atom_id res chain seq x y z
N GLY A 1 -4.02 16.26 0.40
CA GLY A 1 -3.65 16.18 -1.03
C GLY A 1 -2.17 16.41 -1.32
N LYS A 2 -1.68 17.67 -1.39
CA LYS A 2 -0.31 18.00 -1.85
C LYS A 2 0.82 17.38 -1.02
N ARG A 3 0.72 17.55 0.29
CA ARG A 3 1.70 17.06 1.26
C ARG A 3 1.79 15.53 1.30
N PHE A 4 0.67 14.84 1.09
CA PHE A 4 0.60 13.37 1.11
C PHE A 4 1.49 12.73 0.02
N THR A 5 1.30 13.12 -1.24
CA THR A 5 2.11 12.56 -2.34
C THR A 5 3.55 13.04 -2.31
N GLN A 6 3.81 14.24 -1.78
CA GLN A 6 5.18 14.73 -1.60
C GLN A 6 5.93 13.90 -0.55
N ASP A 7 5.25 13.55 0.55
CA ASP A 7 5.77 12.69 1.61
C ASP A 7 6.08 11.28 1.08
N LEU A 8 5.15 10.66 0.34
CA LEU A 8 5.38 9.36 -0.31
C LEU A 8 6.59 9.39 -1.26
N ARG A 9 6.70 10.43 -2.09
CA ARG A 9 7.86 10.58 -2.99
C ARG A 9 9.17 10.64 -2.22
N ARG A 10 9.22 11.41 -1.11
CA ARG A 10 10.41 11.52 -0.26
C ARG A 10 10.82 10.15 0.28
N CYS A 11 9.88 9.39 0.81
CA CYS A 11 10.16 8.09 1.42
C CYS A 11 10.49 7.00 0.38
N SER A 12 9.97 7.12 -0.85
CA SER A 12 10.28 6.21 -1.96
C SER A 12 11.68 6.41 -2.57
N ALA A 13 12.38 7.52 -2.26
CA ALA A 13 13.69 7.81 -2.83
C ALA A 13 14.80 6.90 -2.26
N LYS A 14 14.76 6.63 -0.95
CA LYS A 14 15.64 5.68 -0.25
C LYS A 14 14.83 4.96 0.83
N PRO A 15 14.03 3.97 0.45
CA PRO A 15 13.08 3.36 1.37
C PRO A 15 13.81 2.50 2.40
N SER A 16 13.47 2.68 3.68
CA SER A 16 13.74 1.68 4.71
C SER A 16 12.85 0.44 4.48
N ALA A 17 13.19 -0.71 5.07
CA ALA A 17 12.40 -1.94 4.88
C ALA A 17 10.89 -1.75 5.17
N PRO A 18 10.45 -1.09 6.26
CA PRO A 18 9.02 -0.81 6.51
C PRO A 18 8.36 -0.03 5.38
N VAL A 19 9.03 1.02 4.89
CA VAL A 19 8.51 1.85 3.80
C VAL A 19 8.44 1.03 2.51
N ALA A 20 9.48 0.25 2.20
CA ALA A 20 9.52 -0.59 1.01
C ALA A 20 8.34 -1.59 1.00
N HIS A 21 8.13 -2.32 2.10
CA HIS A 21 6.99 -3.24 2.26
C HIS A 21 5.64 -2.53 2.09
N CYS A 22 5.50 -1.31 2.61
CA CYS A 22 4.28 -0.54 2.43
C CYS A 22 4.03 -0.14 0.97
N LEU A 23 5.06 0.29 0.26
CA LEU A 23 4.93 0.65 -1.15
C LEU A 23 4.65 -0.59 -2.00
N GLU A 24 5.30 -1.71 -1.68
CA GLU A 24 5.08 -3.00 -2.34
C GLU A 24 3.65 -3.50 -2.18
N ALA A 25 3.13 -3.48 -0.95
CA ALA A 25 1.76 -3.88 -0.64
C ALA A 25 0.74 -3.07 -1.44
N VAL A 26 0.89 -1.74 -1.43
CA VAL A 26 0.01 -0.84 -2.18
C VAL A 26 0.14 -1.08 -3.68
N GLY A 27 1.36 -1.20 -4.20
CA GLY A 27 1.60 -1.47 -5.62
C GLY A 27 1.01 -2.80 -6.08
N THR A 28 1.09 -3.82 -5.23
CA THR A 28 0.53 -5.16 -5.47
C THR A 28 -0.98 -5.10 -5.54
N LEU A 29 -1.65 -4.50 -4.56
CA LEU A 29 -3.10 -4.33 -4.59
C LEU A 29 -3.56 -3.52 -5.80
N LEU A 30 -2.85 -2.45 -6.15
CA LEU A 30 -3.19 -1.61 -7.31
C LEU A 30 -2.85 -2.24 -8.67
N GLY A 31 -2.36 -3.50 -8.70
CA GLY A 31 -2.04 -4.24 -9.91
C GLY A 31 -0.89 -3.66 -10.71
N LEU A 32 0.09 -3.03 -10.04
CA LEU A 32 1.24 -2.45 -10.72
C LEU A 32 2.20 -3.55 -11.20
N PRO A 33 2.75 -3.42 -12.43
CA PRO A 33 3.72 -4.38 -12.95
C PRO A 33 5.07 -4.34 -12.21
N ASP A 34 5.37 -3.23 -11.52
CA ASP A 34 6.57 -3.06 -10.70
C ASP A 34 6.18 -2.30 -9.41
N PRO A 35 5.82 -3.04 -8.34
CA PRO A 35 5.19 -2.48 -7.14
C PRO A 35 6.14 -1.67 -6.23
N VAL A 36 7.46 -1.70 -6.46
CA VAL A 36 8.45 -0.95 -5.66
C VAL A 36 9.31 -0.01 -6.53
N GLY A 37 9.44 -0.30 -7.81
CA GLY A 37 10.30 0.39 -8.74
C GLY A 37 9.62 1.52 -9.50
N LYS A 38 9.73 1.49 -10.83
CA LYS A 38 9.47 2.68 -11.65
C LYS A 38 7.99 3.04 -11.72
N SER A 39 7.12 2.07 -11.89
CA SER A 39 5.67 2.31 -12.01
C SER A 39 5.05 2.74 -10.68
N ALA A 40 5.48 2.16 -9.54
CA ALA A 40 5.10 2.65 -8.21
C ALA A 40 5.50 4.12 -7.99
N LYS A 41 6.75 4.48 -8.29
CA LYS A 41 7.22 5.88 -8.18
C LYS A 41 6.48 6.83 -9.12
N ALA A 42 6.19 6.39 -10.35
CA ALA A 42 5.42 7.16 -11.31
C ALA A 42 3.99 7.42 -10.82
N LEU A 43 3.31 6.40 -10.28
CA LEU A 43 1.96 6.53 -9.73
C LEU A 43 1.93 7.46 -8.51
N MET A 44 2.88 7.32 -7.57
CA MET A 44 3.02 8.25 -6.44
C MET A 44 3.39 9.67 -6.90
N GLY A 45 3.99 9.77 -8.09
CA GLY A 45 4.13 10.96 -8.89
C GLY A 45 2.78 11.58 -9.27
N ASN A 46 1.88 10.78 -9.81
CA ASN A 46 0.59 11.24 -10.29
C ASN A 46 -0.48 11.20 -9.20
N ARG A 47 -0.59 12.30 -8.44
CA ARG A 47 -1.56 12.40 -7.34
C ARG A 47 -2.98 12.02 -7.73
N LYS A 48 -3.48 12.58 -8.84
CA LYS A 48 -4.89 12.42 -9.22
C LYS A 48 -5.19 10.95 -9.47
N GLU A 49 -4.34 10.30 -10.26
CA GLU A 49 -4.46 8.88 -10.58
C GLU A 49 -4.31 7.99 -9.35
N PHE A 50 -3.34 8.27 -8.48
CA PHE A 50 -3.14 7.52 -7.24
C PHE A 50 -4.38 7.55 -6.35
N PHE A 51 -4.94 8.73 -6.08
CA PHE A 51 -6.14 8.81 -5.25
C PHE A 51 -7.35 8.17 -5.92
N GLN A 52 -7.52 8.29 -7.24
CA GLN A 52 -8.60 7.59 -7.94
C GLN A 52 -8.49 6.08 -7.77
N LYS A 53 -7.29 5.50 -7.92
CA LYS A 53 -7.07 4.07 -7.75
C LYS A 53 -7.32 3.59 -6.32
N VAL A 54 -6.92 4.36 -5.31
CA VAL A 54 -7.10 4.00 -3.89
C VAL A 54 -8.55 4.16 -3.43
N VAL A 55 -9.23 5.24 -3.83
CA VAL A 55 -10.62 5.54 -3.42
C VAL A 55 -11.62 4.64 -4.14
N HIS A 56 -11.38 4.35 -5.42
CA HIS A 56 -12.23 3.47 -6.22
C HIS A 56 -11.65 2.06 -6.32
N TYR A 57 -10.86 1.64 -5.34
CA TYR A 57 -10.33 0.29 -5.31
C TYR A 57 -11.48 -0.70 -5.21
N ASP A 58 -11.51 -1.66 -6.13
CA ASP A 58 -12.45 -2.76 -6.09
C ASP A 58 -11.97 -3.79 -5.06
N ARG A 59 -12.65 -3.83 -3.92
CA ARG A 59 -12.31 -4.75 -2.82
C ARG A 59 -12.57 -6.22 -3.17
N ASP A 60 -13.44 -6.48 -4.15
CA ASP A 60 -13.75 -7.83 -4.61
C ASP A 60 -12.67 -8.34 -5.60
N ALA A 61 -11.74 -7.47 -6.00
CA ALA A 61 -10.58 -7.85 -6.81
C ALA A 61 -9.51 -8.61 -6.01
N VAL A 62 -9.59 -8.61 -4.67
CA VAL A 62 -8.72 -9.42 -3.82
C VAL A 62 -9.16 -10.87 -3.92
N GLY A 63 -8.29 -11.72 -4.46
CA GLY A 63 -8.46 -13.17 -4.47
C GLY A 63 -7.23 -13.87 -3.91
N GLU A 64 -7.26 -15.20 -3.89
CA GLU A 64 -6.23 -16.07 -3.30
C GLU A 64 -4.80 -15.69 -3.73
N ALA A 65 -4.58 -15.40 -5.03
CA ALA A 65 -3.26 -15.01 -5.53
C ALA A 65 -2.74 -13.65 -4.97
N LEU A 66 -3.63 -12.71 -4.65
CA LEU A 66 -3.24 -11.47 -3.99
C LEU A 66 -3.07 -11.69 -2.48
N GLU A 67 -3.96 -12.47 -1.87
CA GLU A 67 -3.85 -12.88 -0.47
C GLU A 67 -2.49 -13.53 -0.17
N ASP A 68 -2.08 -14.54 -0.93
CA ASP A 68 -0.82 -15.27 -0.76
C ASP A 68 0.40 -14.33 -0.78
N ARG A 69 0.34 -13.30 -1.62
CA ARG A 69 1.40 -12.28 -1.75
C ARG A 69 1.39 -11.27 -0.61
N MET A 70 0.21 -10.99 -0.05
CA MET A 70 0.03 -9.98 0.99
C MET A 70 0.23 -10.54 2.38
N GLN A 71 -0.08 -11.82 2.61
CA GLN A 71 0.07 -12.51 3.89
C GLN A 71 1.46 -12.33 4.53
N PRO A 72 2.60 -12.58 3.85
CA PRO A 72 3.92 -12.40 4.46
C PRO A 72 4.22 -10.94 4.83
N LEU A 73 3.63 -9.98 4.11
CA LEU A 73 3.74 -8.55 4.45
C LEU A 73 2.90 -8.23 5.70
N LEU A 74 1.69 -8.76 5.80
CA LEU A 74 0.79 -8.54 6.95
C LEU A 74 1.33 -9.18 8.24
N GLU A 75 2.02 -10.31 8.15
CA GLU A 75 2.67 -10.98 9.28
C GLU A 75 3.96 -10.29 9.73
N SER A 76 4.50 -9.38 8.90
CA SER A 76 5.72 -8.64 9.22
C SER A 76 5.45 -7.58 10.29
N ALA A 77 6.24 -7.62 11.38
CA ALA A 77 6.22 -6.58 12.41
C ALA A 77 6.53 -5.17 11.86
N ASP A 78 7.27 -5.11 10.75
CA ASP A 78 7.63 -3.85 10.08
C ASP A 78 6.45 -3.20 9.33
N PHE A 79 5.38 -3.95 9.05
CA PHE A 79 4.25 -3.48 8.27
C PHE A 79 3.03 -3.14 9.11
N HIS A 80 3.24 -2.24 10.09
CA HIS A 80 2.18 -1.70 10.93
C HIS A 80 2.10 -0.17 10.83
N PRO A 81 0.90 0.42 10.92
CA PRO A 81 0.75 1.88 10.87
C PRO A 81 1.58 2.62 11.92
N GLN A 82 1.75 2.02 13.10
CA GLN A 82 2.56 2.58 14.19
C GLN A 82 4.06 2.61 13.86
N THR A 83 4.58 1.58 13.19
CA THR A 83 5.97 1.50 12.72
C THR A 83 6.24 2.55 11.63
N LEU A 84 5.25 2.81 10.77
CA LEU A 84 5.37 3.73 9.64
C LEU A 84 5.11 5.20 10.00
N ALA A 85 4.28 5.48 11.00
CA ALA A 85 3.91 6.83 11.41
C ALA A 85 5.11 7.78 11.64
N PRO A 86 6.18 7.39 12.37
CA PRO A 86 7.35 8.26 12.56
C PRO A 86 8.17 8.46 11.28
N LEU A 87 8.07 7.57 10.30
CA LEU A 87 8.81 7.65 9.03
C LEU A 87 8.06 8.49 7.99
N SER A 88 6.73 8.29 7.92
CA SER A 88 5.84 8.90 6.95
C SER A 88 4.38 8.73 7.39
N PRO A 89 3.70 9.84 7.73
CA PRO A 89 2.25 9.82 7.96
C PRO A 89 1.47 9.32 6.74
N ALA A 90 1.99 9.55 5.52
CA ALA A 90 1.36 9.06 4.30
C ALA A 90 1.47 7.53 4.17
N CYS A 91 2.65 6.94 4.42
CA CYS A 91 2.81 5.49 4.44
C CYS A 91 1.98 4.84 5.56
N ALA A 92 1.90 5.46 6.73
CA ALA A 92 1.06 4.95 7.83
C ALA A 92 -0.42 4.87 7.43
N ALA A 93 -0.94 5.90 6.77
CA ALA A 93 -2.31 5.91 6.27
C ALA A 93 -2.54 4.86 5.16
N LEU A 94 -1.55 4.66 4.28
CA LEU A 94 -1.63 3.61 3.25
C LEU A 94 -1.56 2.20 3.83
N CYS A 95 -0.68 1.98 4.81
CA CYS A 95 -0.62 0.72 5.55
C CYS A 95 -1.99 0.42 6.17
N GLN A 96 -2.61 1.38 6.86
CA GLN A 96 -3.96 1.21 7.40
C GLN A 96 -5.00 0.88 6.32
N TRP A 97 -4.91 1.52 5.16
CA TRP A 97 -5.79 1.22 4.03
C TRP A 97 -5.60 -0.22 3.51
N VAL A 98 -4.36 -0.68 3.37
CA VAL A 98 -4.04 -2.08 2.99
C VAL A 98 -4.65 -3.06 3.99
N HIS A 99 -4.40 -2.86 5.29
CA HIS A 99 -4.96 -3.71 6.36
C HIS A 99 -6.49 -3.74 6.30
N THR A 100 -7.11 -2.59 6.06
CA THR A 100 -8.56 -2.48 5.92
C THR A 100 -9.08 -3.30 4.73
N VAL A 101 -8.44 -3.19 3.56
CA VAL A 101 -8.81 -3.96 2.36
C VAL A 101 -8.70 -5.47 2.61
N MET A 102 -7.58 -5.92 3.17
CA MET A 102 -7.35 -7.34 3.46
C MET A 102 -8.32 -7.87 4.52
N ASN A 103 -8.62 -7.08 5.56
CA ASN A 103 -9.60 -7.45 6.57
C ASN A 103 -11.01 -7.60 5.99
N TYR A 104 -11.41 -6.75 5.03
CA TYR A 104 -12.70 -6.92 4.33
C TYR A 104 -12.75 -8.24 3.55
N TYR A 105 -11.68 -8.60 2.86
CA TYR A 105 -11.58 -9.88 2.16
C TYR A 105 -11.75 -11.05 3.13
N PHE A 106 -11.01 -11.08 4.23
CA PHE A 106 -11.11 -12.16 5.24
C PHE A 106 -12.51 -12.26 5.87
N LEU A 107 -13.16 -11.12 6.15
CA LEU A 107 -14.54 -11.11 6.65
C LEU A 107 -15.55 -11.61 5.62
N GLY A 108 -15.29 -11.36 4.33
CA GLY A 108 -16.12 -11.82 3.22
C GLY A 108 -15.96 -13.30 2.89
N THR A 109 -14.77 -13.88 3.11
CA THR A 109 -14.50 -15.31 2.92
C THR A 109 -14.87 -16.18 4.12
N ALA A 110 -15.02 -15.58 5.31
CA ALA A 110 -15.46 -16.26 6.52
C ALA A 110 -16.99 -16.50 6.62
N ALA A 111 -17.74 -16.16 5.57
CA ALA A 111 -19.20 -16.32 5.45
C ALA A 111 -19.57 -17.39 4.43
#